data_AF-A0A7N5KDU5-F1
#
_entry.id   AF-A0A7N5KDU5-F1
#
_cell.length_a   1.000
_cell.length_b   1.000
_cell.length_c   1.000
_cell.angle_alpha   90.00
_cell.angle_beta   90.00
_cell.angle_gamma   90.00
#
_symmetry.space_group_name_H-M   'P 1'
#
loop_
_entity.id
_entity.type
_entity.pdbx_description
1 polymer ?
#
loop_
_entity_poly.entity_id
_entity_poly.type
_entity_poly.pdbx_seq_one_letter_code
_entity_poly.pdbx_strand_id
1 'polypeptide(L)'
;MKTALLLLVALAVTAGPAHALRCHVCSSSTNCERAQNCAAGARYCRTRTKLEPLTGNLVEKDCVESCTPTHSLPGQVSSGAAATLCCQDDLCNRSLQSSAPARTLLPGAALGLALALGLLALIAVPSL
;
A
#
# COMPACT_ATOMS: atom_id res chain seq x y z
N MET A 1 3.15 46.81 -6.56
CA MET A 1 1.89 46.05 -6.77
C MET A 1 2.13 44.75 -7.54
N LYS A 2 2.75 44.81 -8.73
CA LYS A 2 2.99 43.64 -9.60
C LYS A 2 3.95 42.58 -9.01
N THR A 3 4.95 43.02 -8.23
CA THR A 3 5.92 42.15 -7.55
C THR A 3 5.31 41.32 -6.42
N ALA A 4 4.40 41.91 -5.63
CA ALA A 4 3.68 41.21 -4.57
C ALA A 4 2.75 40.13 -5.14
N LEU A 5 2.10 40.41 -6.28
CA LEU A 5 1.22 39.45 -6.95
C LEU A 5 2.00 38.25 -7.50
N LEU A 6 3.18 38.48 -8.08
CA LEU A 6 4.08 37.42 -8.56
C LEU A 6 4.60 36.54 -7.40
N LEU A 7 4.89 37.13 -6.25
CA LEU A 7 5.30 36.38 -5.06
C LEU A 7 4.18 35.46 -4.55
N LEU A 8 2.94 35.96 -4.49
CA LEU A 8 1.78 35.18 -4.05
C LEU A 8 1.47 34.00 -4.97
N VAL A 9 1.60 34.18 -6.29
CA VAL A 9 1.41 33.09 -7.27
C VAL A 9 2.50 32.03 -7.11
N ALA A 10 3.77 32.44 -6.89
CA ALA A 10 4.87 31.50 -6.66
C ALA A 10 4.67 30.66 -5.38
N LEU A 11 4.21 31.29 -4.29
CA LEU A 11 3.90 30.59 -3.04
C LEU A 11 2.76 29.58 -3.19
N ALA A 12 1.69 29.94 -3.92
CA ALA A 12 0.55 29.07 -4.17
C ALA A 12 0.91 27.83 -5.02
N VAL A 13 1.88 27.94 -5.94
CA VAL A 13 2.35 26.80 -6.76
C VAL A 13 3.19 25.81 -5.96
N THR A 14 3.89 26.25 -4.91
CA THR A 14 4.60 25.33 -4.00
C THR A 14 3.68 24.59 -3.03
N ALA A 15 2.51 25.17 -2.75
CA ALA A 15 1.46 24.53 -1.97
C ALA A 15 0.68 23.57 -2.88
N GLY A 16 1.26 22.38 -3.11
CA GLY A 16 0.53 21.29 -3.74
C GLY A 16 -0.80 21.01 -3.04
N PRO A 17 -1.79 20.44 -3.74
CA PRO A 17 -3.11 20.18 -3.15
C PRO A 17 -2.94 19.37 -1.87
N ALA A 18 -3.51 19.87 -0.77
CA ALA A 18 -3.64 19.14 0.49
C ALA A 18 -4.67 18.03 0.30
N HIS A 19 -4.32 17.01 -0.48
CA HIS A 19 -5.14 15.81 -0.60
C HIS A 19 -5.12 15.10 0.74
N ALA A 20 -6.30 15.06 1.37
CA ALA A 20 -6.54 14.22 2.51
C ALA A 20 -6.52 12.76 2.03
N LEU A 21 -5.55 11.99 2.52
CA LEU A 21 -5.46 10.55 2.31
C LEU A 21 -6.82 9.90 2.58
N ARG A 22 -7.26 8.96 1.74
CA ARG A 22 -8.42 8.11 2.00
C ARG A 22 -7.97 6.76 2.50
N CYS A 23 -8.59 6.26 3.56
CA CYS A 23 -8.32 4.93 4.09
C CYS A 23 -9.63 4.20 4.39
N HIS A 24 -9.58 2.88 4.52
CA HIS A 24 -10.63 2.14 5.20
C HIS A 24 -10.49 2.32 6.71
N VAL A 25 -11.57 2.70 7.40
CA VAL A 25 -11.59 2.92 8.87
C VAL A 25 -12.73 2.13 9.51
N CYS A 26 -12.38 1.09 10.27
CA CYS A 26 -13.34 0.15 10.84
C CYS A 26 -12.70 -0.75 11.91
N SER A 27 -13.55 -1.39 12.70
CA SER A 27 -13.19 -2.44 13.66
C SER A 27 -14.14 -3.61 13.46
N SER A 28 -13.60 -4.82 13.26
CA SER A 28 -14.37 -6.03 12.95
C SER A 28 -13.57 -7.29 13.31
N SER A 29 -14.24 -8.43 13.46
CA SER A 29 -13.57 -9.72 13.65
C SER A 29 -12.91 -10.28 12.38
N THR A 30 -13.26 -9.71 11.22
CA THR A 30 -12.77 -10.10 9.88
C THR A 30 -12.34 -8.87 9.08
N ASN A 31 -11.91 -9.07 7.82
CA ASN A 31 -11.63 -7.92 6.93
C ASN A 31 -12.85 -7.01 6.84
N CYS A 32 -12.62 -5.70 6.96
CA CYS A 32 -13.65 -4.69 6.85
C CYS A 32 -13.23 -3.57 5.88
N GLU A 33 -14.20 -3.03 5.14
CA GLU A 33 -13.98 -2.01 4.13
C GLU A 33 -14.97 -0.85 4.36
N ARG A 34 -14.49 0.25 4.94
CA ARG A 34 -15.26 1.49 5.11
C ARG A 34 -14.42 2.69 4.75
N ALA A 35 -14.47 3.10 3.49
CA ALA A 35 -13.68 4.21 2.97
C ALA A 35 -14.07 5.53 3.64
N GLN A 36 -13.08 6.29 4.13
CA GLN A 36 -13.25 7.59 4.77
C GLN A 36 -12.07 8.50 4.41
N ASN A 37 -12.32 9.81 4.38
CA ASN A 37 -11.25 10.82 4.26
C ASN A 37 -10.56 10.96 5.62
N CYS A 38 -9.23 10.92 5.64
CA CYS A 38 -8.46 11.14 6.84
C CYS A 38 -8.31 12.63 7.18
N ALA A 39 -7.93 12.93 8.42
CA ALA A 39 -7.52 14.28 8.81
C ALA A 39 -6.25 14.72 8.05
N ALA A 40 -6.06 16.03 7.86
CA ALA A 40 -4.97 16.58 7.05
C ALA A 40 -3.55 16.19 7.53
N GLY A 41 -3.38 15.83 8.82
CA GLY A 41 -2.11 15.36 9.38
C GLY A 41 -1.82 13.88 9.14
N ALA A 42 -2.84 13.09 8.77
CA ALA A 42 -2.67 11.66 8.55
C ALA A 42 -1.83 11.39 7.30
N ARG A 43 -0.83 10.52 7.44
CA ARG A 43 0.09 10.14 6.37
C ARG A 43 -0.01 8.66 5.99
N TYR A 44 -0.59 7.84 6.85
CA TYR A 44 -0.63 6.39 6.67
C TYR A 44 -2.04 5.84 6.92
N CYS A 45 -2.43 4.89 6.07
CA CYS A 45 -3.45 3.92 6.40
C CYS A 45 -2.81 2.79 7.20
N ARG A 46 -3.38 2.50 8.36
CA ARG A 46 -2.92 1.42 9.24
C ARG A 46 -3.95 0.29 9.28
N THR A 47 -3.44 -0.94 9.35
CA THR A 47 -4.21 -2.14 9.67
C THR A 47 -3.53 -2.84 10.84
N ARG A 48 -4.26 -3.07 11.92
CA ARG A 48 -3.85 -3.89 13.06
C ARG A 48 -4.68 -5.15 13.11
N THR A 49 -4.00 -6.28 13.19
CA THR A 49 -4.65 -7.59 13.36
C THR A 49 -4.16 -8.19 14.66
N LYS A 50 -5.07 -8.40 15.61
CA LYS A 50 -4.79 -9.09 16.88
C LYS A 50 -5.37 -10.50 16.82
N LEU A 51 -4.56 -11.48 17.19
CA LEU A 51 -4.95 -12.89 17.29
C LEU A 51 -5.22 -13.22 18.76
N GLU A 52 -6.50 -13.36 19.11
CA GLU A 52 -6.92 -13.74 20.46
C GLU A 52 -7.53 -15.15 20.44
N PRO A 53 -6.91 -16.16 21.08
CA PRO A 53 -7.32 -17.56 20.92
C PRO A 53 -8.75 -17.87 21.42
N LEU A 54 -9.26 -17.11 22.40
CA LEU A 54 -10.57 -17.35 23.01
C LEU A 54 -11.67 -16.41 22.48
N THR A 55 -11.31 -15.18 22.12
CA THR A 55 -12.27 -14.12 21.78
C THR A 55 -12.42 -13.91 20.27
N GLY A 56 -11.57 -14.57 19.49
CA GLY A 56 -11.49 -14.40 18.05
C GLY A 56 -10.57 -13.26 17.64
N ASN A 57 -10.32 -13.17 16.34
CA ASN A 57 -9.43 -12.16 15.78
C ASN A 57 -10.07 -10.78 15.84
N LEU A 58 -9.26 -9.73 15.94
CA LEU A 58 -9.70 -8.35 15.80
C LEU A 58 -8.88 -7.66 14.72
N VAL A 59 -9.58 -7.11 13.73
CA VAL A 59 -9.04 -6.27 12.66
C VAL A 59 -9.47 -4.84 12.92
N GLU A 60 -8.50 -3.96 13.10
CA GLU A 60 -8.69 -2.53 13.29
C GLU A 60 -7.98 -1.78 12.17
N LYS A 61 -8.70 -0.89 11.49
CA LYS A 61 -8.16 -0.06 10.41
C LYS A 61 -8.42 1.39 10.71
N ASP A 62 -7.40 2.23 10.53
CA ASP A 62 -7.46 3.64 10.88
C ASP A 62 -6.46 4.51 10.12
N CYS A 63 -6.65 5.84 10.22
CA CYS A 63 -5.75 6.85 9.67
C CYS A 63 -4.79 7.33 10.77
N VAL A 64 -3.48 7.37 10.49
CA VAL A 64 -2.48 7.84 11.47
C VAL A 64 -1.41 8.72 10.85
N GLU A 65 -0.84 9.61 11.66
CA GLU A 65 0.26 10.49 11.24
C GLU A 65 1.59 9.73 11.11
N SER A 66 1.82 8.78 12.01
CA SER A 66 3.01 7.91 12.02
C SER A 66 2.61 6.46 12.20
N CYS A 67 3.28 5.55 11.48
CA CYS A 67 2.98 4.13 11.55
C CYS A 67 4.28 3.30 11.55
N THR A 68 4.43 2.44 12.55
CA THR A 68 5.54 1.49 12.64
C THR A 68 5.01 0.09 12.32
N PRO A 69 5.42 -0.54 11.21
CA PRO A 69 4.98 -1.89 10.89
C PRO A 69 5.51 -2.89 11.92
N THR A 70 4.73 -3.92 12.20
CA THR A 70 5.13 -5.01 13.09
C THR A 70 4.72 -6.31 12.45
N HIS A 71 5.69 -7.20 12.28
CA HIS A 71 5.46 -8.56 11.81
C HIS A 71 5.49 -9.47 13.04
N SER A 72 4.34 -9.97 13.48
CA SER A 72 4.32 -11.08 14.43
C SER A 72 4.86 -12.31 13.73
N LEU A 73 6.01 -12.84 14.17
CA LEU A 73 6.60 -14.04 13.58
C LEU A 73 5.62 -15.23 13.68
N PRO A 74 5.38 -15.96 12.58
CA PRO A 74 4.63 -17.21 12.64
C PRO A 74 5.44 -18.21 13.48
N GLY A 75 5.00 -18.49 14.70
CA GLY A 75 5.67 -19.45 15.59
C GLY A 75 5.51 -19.19 17.08
N GLN A 76 5.15 -17.96 17.47
CA GLN A 76 4.80 -17.67 18.87
C GLN A 76 3.32 -17.41 18.98
N VAL A 77 2.57 -18.48 19.25
CA VAL A 77 1.14 -18.46 19.59
C VAL A 77 0.96 -18.00 21.05
N SER A 78 1.69 -16.96 21.44
CA SER A 78 1.46 -16.29 22.71
C SER A 78 0.23 -15.43 22.54
N SER A 79 -0.74 -15.58 23.44
CA SER A 79 -1.91 -14.71 23.54
C SER A 79 -1.49 -13.23 23.39
N GLY A 80 -2.11 -12.49 22.46
CA GLY A 80 -1.78 -11.10 22.19
C GLY A 80 -0.83 -10.84 21.01
N ALA A 81 -0.55 -11.85 20.17
CA ALA A 81 0.18 -11.62 18.91
C ALA A 81 -0.57 -10.61 18.02
N ALA A 82 0.09 -9.49 17.73
CA ALA A 82 -0.47 -8.42 16.92
C ALA A 82 0.44 -8.10 15.73
N ALA A 83 -0.14 -8.05 14.53
CA ALA A 83 0.52 -7.56 13.34
C ALA A 83 0.04 -6.14 13.03
N THR A 84 0.97 -5.24 12.70
CA THR A 84 0.66 -3.89 12.24
C THR A 84 1.19 -3.71 10.83
N LEU A 85 0.33 -3.27 9.92
CA LEU A 85 0.67 -2.99 8.54
C LEU A 85 0.37 -1.52 8.21
N CYS A 86 1.26 -0.90 7.44
CA CYS A 86 1.23 0.53 7.13
C CYS A 86 1.37 0.74 5.62
N CYS A 87 0.59 1.63 5.04
CA CYS A 87 0.72 2.04 3.63
C CYS A 87 0.27 3.50 3.45
N GLN A 88 0.63 4.15 2.34
CA GLN A 88 0.47 5.60 2.13
C GLN A 88 -0.41 5.98 0.94
N ASP A 89 -0.88 5.00 0.15
CA ASP A 89 -1.75 5.25 -0.99
C ASP A 89 -3.23 5.24 -0.60
N ASP A 90 -4.06 5.93 -1.37
CA ASP A 90 -5.50 5.94 -1.14
C ASP A 90 -6.08 4.52 -1.11
N LEU A 91 -6.81 4.20 -0.04
CA LEU A 91 -7.51 2.95 0.19
C LEU A 91 -6.59 1.71 0.16
N CYS A 92 -5.28 1.88 0.33
CA CYS A 92 -4.29 0.80 0.27
C CYS A 92 -4.53 -0.31 1.31
N ASN A 93 -5.21 0.01 2.42
CA ASN A 93 -5.52 -0.92 3.49
C ASN A 93 -6.81 -1.74 3.25
N ARG A 94 -7.20 -1.96 1.99
CA ARG A 94 -8.41 -2.71 1.61
C ARG A 94 -8.40 -4.16 2.07
N SER A 95 -7.29 -4.86 1.82
CA SER A 95 -7.14 -6.29 2.10
C SER A 95 -6.31 -6.54 3.35
N LEU A 96 -6.60 -7.65 4.04
CA LEU A 96 -5.67 -8.21 5.01
C LEU A 96 -4.49 -8.81 4.24
N GLN A 97 -3.29 -8.25 4.42
CA GLN A 97 -2.09 -8.88 3.88
C GLN A 97 -1.78 -10.11 4.72
N SER A 98 -1.82 -11.28 4.09
CA SER A 98 -1.33 -12.52 4.69
C SER A 98 0.19 -12.53 4.58
N SER A 99 0.88 -12.90 5.65
CA SER A 99 2.34 -13.12 5.63
C SER A 99 2.74 -14.38 4.84
N ALA A 100 1.78 -15.10 4.26
CA ALA A 100 2.06 -16.17 3.32
C ALA A 100 2.82 -15.58 2.10
N PRO A 101 3.97 -16.16 1.70
CA PRO A 101 4.71 -15.66 0.56
C PRO A 101 3.79 -15.68 -0.66
N ALA A 102 3.50 -14.49 -1.19
CA ALA A 102 2.88 -14.38 -2.49
C ALA A 102 3.81 -15.10 -3.47
N ARG A 103 3.30 -16.12 -4.16
CA ARG A 103 4.01 -16.69 -5.30
C ARG A 103 4.07 -15.58 -6.35
N THR A 104 5.14 -14.78 -6.32
CA THR A 104 5.49 -13.91 -7.41
C THR A 104 5.78 -14.83 -8.59
N LEU A 105 4.84 -14.92 -9.52
CA LEU A 105 5.14 -15.42 -10.86
C LEU A 105 6.24 -14.51 -11.39
N LEU A 106 7.48 -15.00 -11.40
CA LEU A 106 8.60 -14.28 -11.96
C LEU A 106 8.21 -13.87 -13.39
N PRO A 107 8.29 -12.59 -13.75
CA PRO A 107 8.03 -12.13 -15.11
C PRO A 107 9.12 -12.60 -16.10
N GLY A 108 10.09 -13.40 -15.65
CA GLY A 108 11.19 -13.92 -16.46
C GLY A 108 10.74 -14.72 -17.69
N ALA A 109 9.56 -15.35 -17.65
CA ALA A 109 9.01 -16.03 -18.83
C ALA A 109 8.68 -15.06 -19.98
N ALA A 110 8.22 -13.84 -19.67
CA ALA A 110 7.89 -12.83 -20.68
C ALA A 110 9.14 -12.22 -21.34
N LEU A 111 10.20 -11.97 -20.56
CA LEU A 111 11.48 -11.49 -21.09
C LEU A 111 12.20 -12.56 -21.93
N GLY A 112 12.12 -13.84 -21.53
CA GLY A 112 12.70 -14.95 -22.29
C GLY A 112 12.05 -15.16 -23.66
N LEU A 113 10.71 -15.09 -23.73
CA LEU A 113 10.00 -15.17 -25.01
C LEU A 113 10.32 -14.00 -25.95
N ALA A 114 10.41 -12.78 -25.41
CA ALA A 114 10.71 -11.60 -26.21
C ALA A 114 12.12 -11.66 -26.84
N LEU A 115 13.13 -12.13 -26.09
CA LEU A 115 14.48 -12.33 -26.64
C LEU A 115 14.51 -13.43 -27.71
N ALA A 116 13.79 -14.54 -27.51
CA ALA A 116 13.75 -15.64 -28.48
C ALA A 116 13.08 -15.23 -29.80
N LEU A 117 11.97 -14.49 -29.73
CA LEU A 117 11.27 -13.95 -30.89
C LEU A 117 12.10 -12.89 -31.63
N GLY A 118 12.82 -12.04 -30.88
CA GLY A 118 13.75 -11.05 -31.46
C GLY A 118 14.91 -11.70 -32.20
N LEU A 119 15.48 -12.78 -31.68
CA LEU A 119 16.53 -13.55 -32.37
C LEU A 119 15.98 -14.22 -33.63
N LEU A 120 14.80 -14.84 -33.59
CA LEU A 120 14.19 -15.48 -34.77
C LEU A 120 13.94 -14.49 -35.91
N ALA A 121 13.56 -13.26 -35.60
CA ALA A 121 13.37 -12.21 -36.60
C ALA A 121 14.69 -11.83 -37.30
N LEU A 122 15.83 -11.85 -36.61
CA LEU A 122 17.14 -11.51 -37.19
C LEU A 122 17.68 -12.57 -38.15
N ILE A 123 17.37 -13.85 -37.92
CA ILE A 123 17.80 -14.98 -38.78
C ILE A 123 16.87 -15.20 -39.97
N ALA A 124 15.62 -14.72 -39.90
CA ALA A 124 14.62 -14.91 -40.94
C ALA A 124 14.53 -13.77 -41.96
N VAL A 125 15.32 -12.68 -41.82
CA VAL A 125 15.49 -11.69 -42.88
C VAL A 125 16.43 -12.29 -43.92
N PRO A 126 15.95 -12.64 -45.13
CA PRO A 126 16.83 -12.97 -46.23
C PRO A 126 17.56 -11.67 -46.59
N SER A 127 18.89 -11.69 -46.55
CA SER A 127 19.70 -10.66 -47.22
C SER A 127 19.21 -10.56 -48.66
N LEU A 128 18.73 -9.37 -49.05
CA LEU A 128 18.39 -9.05 -50.43
C LEU A 128 19.63 -9.15 -51.32
#